data_AF-A0A421F9S4-F1
#
_entry.id   AF-A0A421F9S4-F1
#
_cell.length_a   1.000
_cell.length_b   1.000
_cell.length_c   1.000
_cell.angle_alpha   90.00
_cell.angle_beta   90.00
_cell.angle_gamma   90.00
#
_symmetry.space_group_name_H-M   'P 1'
#
loop_
_entity.id
_entity.type
_entity.pdbx_description
1 polymer ?
#
loop_
_entity_poly.entity_id
_entity_poly.type
_entity_poly.pdbx_seq_one_letter_code
_entity_poly.pdbx_strand_id
1 'polypeptide(L)'
;MHVTDFLMEAKMTATMEHPHIVSFVGVAWESLSDLCVVLEFMEGGELRTLLDGFVVSNHPMGFDRQKASIALQVCHALTYLHSLKPPVIHRDLKSRNVLLNSDMVAKLSDFGISRERFDRTMTAGVGTSLWMAPEVMLGERYDDKADMFSFGVVLSELDVHTFPYAHVKKEMLDSNGREMADSMLLAKVIVGVVKVEFSDASSQSISELGRACVSIDPTKRPSAAEALYKLQLILSWMLP
;
A
#
# COMPACT_ATOMS: atom_id res chain seq x y z
N MET A 1 -7.28 7.19 18.44
CA MET A 1 -5.90 6.71 18.69
C MET A 1 -5.53 7.05 20.13
N HIS A 2 -5.01 6.09 20.91
CA HIS A 2 -4.53 6.39 22.27
C HIS A 2 -3.15 7.07 22.18
N VAL A 3 -2.85 8.01 23.09
CA VAL A 3 -1.55 8.74 23.13
C VAL A 3 -0.34 7.79 23.14
N THR A 4 -0.49 6.60 23.73
CA THR A 4 0.55 5.57 23.74
C THR A 4 0.84 4.98 22.36
N ASP A 5 -0.19 4.73 21.54
CA ASP A 5 -0.01 4.21 20.17
C ASP A 5 0.70 5.25 19.30
N PHE A 6 0.29 6.52 19.44
CA PHE A 6 0.90 7.64 18.74
C PHE A 6 2.39 7.83 19.09
N LEU A 7 2.75 7.74 20.37
CA LEU A 7 4.15 7.82 20.80
C LEU A 7 4.98 6.62 20.33
N MET A 8 4.39 5.42 20.24
CA MET A 8 5.07 4.26 19.68
C MET A 8 5.35 4.46 18.19
N GLU A 9 4.40 5.03 17.46
CA GLU A 9 4.54 5.34 16.03
C GLU A 9 5.62 6.40 15.81
N ALA A 10 5.56 7.50 16.56
CA ALA A 10 6.59 8.53 16.56
C ALA A 10 7.99 7.94 16.80
N LYS A 11 8.11 7.07 17.82
CA LYS A 11 9.38 6.42 18.16
C LYS A 11 9.86 5.48 17.05
N MET A 12 8.98 4.70 16.45
CA MET A 12 9.33 3.80 15.35
C MET A 12 9.85 4.60 14.15
N THR A 13 9.11 5.61 13.70
CA THR A 13 9.51 6.49 12.59
C THR A 13 10.83 7.18 12.89
N ALA A 14 11.04 7.65 14.12
CA ALA A 14 12.30 8.29 14.55
C ALA A 14 13.52 7.35 14.54
N THR A 15 13.32 6.03 14.57
CA THR A 15 14.42 5.05 14.51
C THR A 15 14.74 4.56 13.10
N MET A 16 13.97 4.98 12.10
CA MET A 16 14.17 4.58 10.71
C MET A 16 14.90 5.67 9.93
N GLU A 17 15.90 5.26 9.17
CA GLU A 17 16.62 6.17 8.26
C GLU A 17 16.73 5.50 6.89
N HIS A 18 15.96 6.00 5.94
CA HIS A 18 15.90 5.44 4.59
C HIS A 18 15.37 6.46 3.58
N PRO A 19 15.93 6.57 2.35
CA PRO A 19 15.54 7.58 1.37
C PRO A 19 14.08 7.49 0.89
N HIS A 20 13.44 6.33 1.09
CA HIS A 20 12.03 6.08 0.74
C HIS A 20 11.12 5.87 1.96
N ILE A 21 11.53 6.37 3.13
CA ILE A 21 10.69 6.48 4.33
C ILE A 21 10.61 7.95 4.69
N VAL A 22 9.41 8.42 5.04
CA VAL A 22 9.19 9.80 5.47
C VAL A 22 9.98 10.04 6.76
N SER A 23 10.83 11.05 6.72
CA SER A 23 11.79 11.38 7.76
C SER A 23 11.09 12.03 8.93
N PHE A 24 11.39 11.52 10.12
CA PHE A 24 11.01 12.15 11.37
C PHE A 24 11.85 13.40 11.62
N VAL A 25 11.19 14.53 11.92
CA VAL A 25 11.86 15.79 12.25
C VAL A 25 11.88 16.03 13.77
N GLY A 26 10.76 15.76 14.45
CA GLY A 26 10.66 15.99 15.88
C GLY A 26 9.27 15.78 16.46
N VAL A 27 9.12 16.14 17.73
CA VAL A 27 7.84 16.20 18.41
C VAL A 27 7.62 17.63 18.88
N ALA A 28 6.40 18.15 18.73
CA ALA A 28 5.97 19.44 19.26
C ALA A 28 4.81 19.21 20.25
N TRP A 29 4.75 19.99 21.33
CA TRP A 29 3.64 19.93 22.27
C TRP A 29 3.39 21.26 22.97
N GLU A 30 2.11 21.58 23.19
CA GLU A 30 1.71 22.65 24.12
C GLU A 30 1.28 22.07 25.48
N SER A 31 0.69 20.88 25.47
CA SER A 31 0.27 20.12 26.65
C SER A 31 0.39 18.62 26.39
N LEU A 32 0.25 17.76 27.41
CA LEU A 32 0.25 16.30 27.23
C LEU A 32 -0.94 15.79 26.39
N SER A 33 -2.00 16.59 26.24
CA SER A 33 -3.14 16.30 25.35
C SER A 33 -2.93 16.79 23.92
N ASP A 34 -1.96 17.68 23.69
CA ASP A 34 -1.71 18.34 22.40
C ASP A 34 -0.30 18.01 21.89
N LEU A 35 -0.05 16.71 21.70
CA LEU A 35 1.21 16.18 21.19
C LEU A 35 1.14 16.01 19.67
N CYS A 36 2.13 16.56 18.97
CA CYS A 36 2.24 16.53 17.51
C CYS A 36 3.57 15.90 17.08
N VAL A 37 3.53 15.09 16.03
CA VAL A 37 4.73 14.57 15.36
C VAL A 37 5.00 15.44 14.14
N VAL A 38 6.23 15.90 14.02
CA VAL A 38 6.70 16.70 12.89
C VAL A 38 7.48 15.78 11.97
N LEU A 39 7.05 15.71 10.72
CA LEU A 39 7.67 14.94 9.64
C LEU A 39 8.18 15.89 8.56
N GLU A 40 9.04 15.39 7.67
CA GLU A 40 9.35 16.14 6.45
C GLU A 40 8.07 16.39 5.63
N PHE A 41 8.01 17.55 4.99
CA PHE A 41 6.89 17.89 4.14
C PHE A 41 7.07 17.29 2.75
N MET A 42 6.01 16.69 2.22
CA MET A 42 6.00 16.00 0.92
C MET A 42 5.10 16.79 -0.04
N GLU A 43 5.70 17.65 -0.88
CA GLU A 43 4.98 18.67 -1.66
C GLU A 43 4.00 18.08 -2.68
N GLY A 44 4.28 16.88 -3.19
CA GLY A 44 3.44 16.14 -4.13
C GLY A 44 2.23 15.45 -3.48
N GLY A 45 2.15 15.44 -2.14
CA GLY A 45 1.05 14.84 -1.39
C GLY A 45 0.96 13.32 -1.53
N GLU A 46 -0.25 12.78 -1.40
CA GLU A 46 -0.53 11.34 -1.48
C GLU A 46 -0.47 10.83 -2.92
N LEU A 47 0.08 9.64 -3.15
CA LEU A 47 0.00 8.94 -4.42
C LEU A 47 -1.46 8.76 -4.87
N ARG A 48 -2.39 8.54 -3.94
CA ARG A 48 -3.84 8.47 -4.26
C ARG A 48 -4.33 9.74 -4.98
N THR A 49 -3.90 10.93 -4.52
CA THR A 49 -4.28 12.21 -5.15
C THR A 49 -3.70 12.35 -6.56
N LEU A 50 -2.47 11.89 -6.79
CA LEU A 50 -1.89 11.82 -8.14
C LEU A 50 -2.75 10.94 -9.06
N LEU A 51 -3.12 9.74 -8.60
CA LEU A 51 -3.92 8.79 -9.37
C LEU A 51 -5.34 9.30 -9.66
N ASP A 52 -5.97 10.00 -8.70
CA ASP A 52 -7.24 10.70 -8.95
C ASP A 52 -7.09 11.75 -10.07
N GLY A 53 -5.98 12.50 -10.08
CA GLY A 53 -5.65 13.43 -11.14
C GLY A 53 -5.50 12.76 -12.50
N PHE A 54 -4.87 11.58 -12.55
CA PHE A 54 -4.72 10.78 -13.77
C PHE A 54 -6.06 10.31 -14.36
N VAL A 55 -7.02 9.94 -13.50
CA VAL A 55 -8.37 9.62 -13.95
C VAL A 55 -9.03 10.84 -14.60
N VAL A 56 -8.95 12.02 -13.97
CA VAL A 56 -9.55 13.26 -14.48
C VAL A 56 -8.91 13.71 -15.80
N SER A 57 -7.59 13.56 -15.92
CA SER A 57 -6.84 13.93 -17.12
C SER A 57 -6.85 12.85 -18.20
N ASN A 58 -7.52 11.72 -17.98
CA ASN A 58 -7.50 10.55 -18.87
C ASN A 58 -6.06 10.10 -19.21
N HIS A 59 -5.20 10.05 -18.19
CA HIS A 59 -3.83 9.56 -18.33
C HIS A 59 -3.85 8.09 -18.79
N PRO A 60 -2.97 7.66 -19.71
CA PRO A 60 -2.87 6.26 -20.10
C PRO A 60 -2.70 5.31 -18.91
N MET A 61 -3.52 4.24 -18.89
CA MET A 61 -3.33 3.07 -18.02
C MET A 61 -2.03 2.34 -18.38
N GLY A 62 -1.60 1.41 -17.54
CA GLY A 62 -0.31 0.76 -17.66
C GLY A 62 0.80 1.52 -16.94
N PHE A 63 2.00 0.99 -17.04
CA PHE A 63 3.18 1.52 -16.38
C PHE A 63 4.09 2.25 -17.35
N ASP A 64 4.22 3.55 -17.14
CA ASP A 64 5.33 4.34 -17.62
C ASP A 64 6.50 4.28 -16.63
N ARG A 65 7.61 4.93 -17.00
CA ARG A 65 8.82 5.00 -16.18
C ARG A 65 8.57 5.63 -14.81
N GLN A 66 7.68 6.62 -14.71
CA GLN A 66 7.40 7.33 -13.46
C GLN A 66 6.68 6.40 -12.48
N LYS A 67 5.60 5.74 -12.91
CA LYS A 67 4.86 4.75 -12.10
C LYS A 67 5.75 3.58 -11.68
N ALA A 68 6.60 3.10 -12.59
CA ALA A 68 7.53 2.03 -12.30
C ALA A 68 8.62 2.47 -11.30
N SER A 69 9.06 3.72 -11.36
CA SER A 69 9.98 4.31 -10.37
C SER A 69 9.31 4.42 -9.00
N ILE A 70 8.07 4.89 -8.92
CA ILE A 70 7.30 4.96 -7.65
C ILE A 70 7.17 3.55 -7.04
N ALA A 71 6.77 2.55 -7.84
CA ALA A 71 6.69 1.16 -7.39
C ALA A 71 8.02 0.62 -6.85
N LEU A 72 9.13 0.91 -7.55
CA LEU A 72 10.47 0.51 -7.15
C LEU A 72 10.86 1.14 -5.80
N GLN A 73 10.60 2.43 -5.62
CA GLN A 73 10.92 3.19 -4.41
C GLN A 73 10.13 2.69 -3.19
N VAL A 74 8.83 2.40 -3.37
CA VAL A 74 7.98 1.75 -2.35
C VAL A 74 8.55 0.38 -1.98
N CYS A 75 8.93 -0.43 -2.97
CA CYS A 75 9.49 -1.76 -2.74
C CYS A 75 10.85 -1.70 -2.02
N HIS A 76 11.64 -0.66 -2.28
CA HIS A 76 12.92 -0.43 -1.60
C HIS A 76 12.71 -0.11 -0.12
N ALA A 77 11.69 0.70 0.21
CA ALA A 77 11.29 0.96 1.60
C ALA A 77 10.83 -0.32 2.31
N LEU A 78 9.99 -1.14 1.66
CA LEU A 78 9.56 -2.44 2.23
C LEU A 78 10.74 -3.38 2.46
N THR A 79 11.67 -3.46 1.51
CA THR A 79 12.88 -4.28 1.65
C THR A 79 13.70 -3.85 2.86
N TYR A 80 13.85 -2.54 3.08
CA TYR A 80 14.49 -2.01 4.29
C TYR A 80 13.75 -2.45 5.56
N LEU A 81 12.44 -2.21 5.66
CA LEU A 81 11.63 -2.56 6.83
C LEU A 81 11.71 -4.06 7.18
N HIS A 82 11.56 -4.92 6.17
CA HIS A 82 11.59 -6.37 6.33
C HIS A 82 12.99 -6.91 6.67
N SER A 83 14.05 -6.13 6.40
CA SER A 83 15.44 -6.49 6.73
C SER A 83 15.85 -6.16 8.17
N LEU A 84 15.07 -5.34 8.89
CA LEU A 84 15.35 -4.95 10.27
C LEU A 84 15.29 -6.15 11.23
N LYS A 85 15.83 -5.98 12.44
CA LYS A 85 15.84 -7.04 13.48
C LYS A 85 15.24 -6.51 14.80
N PRO A 86 14.03 -6.95 15.19
CA PRO A 86 13.12 -7.81 14.42
C PRO A 86 12.59 -7.13 13.13
N PRO A 87 12.11 -7.89 12.14
CA PRO A 87 11.49 -7.32 10.94
C PRO A 87 10.32 -6.40 11.31
N VAL A 88 10.22 -5.26 10.63
CA VAL A 88 9.08 -4.35 10.79
C VAL A 88 8.10 -4.60 9.65
N ILE A 89 6.84 -4.88 10.00
CA ILE A 89 5.73 -5.02 9.05
C ILE A 89 4.96 -3.70 9.04
N HIS A 90 4.73 -3.13 7.87
CA HIS A 90 4.05 -1.84 7.70
C HIS A 90 2.57 -1.90 8.11
N ARG A 91 1.88 -2.99 7.73
CA ARG A 91 0.47 -3.31 8.07
C ARG A 91 -0.62 -2.39 7.52
N ASP A 92 -0.28 -1.16 7.11
CA ASP A 92 -1.24 -0.22 6.50
C ASP A 92 -0.79 0.31 5.13
N LEU A 93 -0.11 -0.52 4.33
CA LEU A 93 0.35 -0.08 3.03
C LEU A 93 -0.84 0.15 2.09
N LYS A 94 -0.98 1.37 1.59
CA LYS A 94 -2.01 1.81 0.63
C LYS A 94 -1.52 3.06 -0.09
N SER A 95 -2.13 3.41 -1.22
CA SER A 95 -1.76 4.59 -2.01
C SER A 95 -1.84 5.93 -1.25
N ARG A 96 -2.60 6.00 -0.15
CA ARG A 96 -2.63 7.20 0.72
C ARG A 96 -1.41 7.35 1.63
N ASN A 97 -0.73 6.24 1.95
CA ASN A 97 0.44 6.23 2.82
C ASN A 97 1.75 6.19 2.00
N VAL A 98 1.65 6.43 0.69
CA VAL A 98 2.79 6.67 -0.19
C VAL A 98 2.75 8.16 -0.52
N LEU A 99 3.71 8.91 0.01
CA LEU A 99 3.83 10.36 -0.20
C LEU A 99 4.88 10.67 -1.26
N LEU A 100 4.67 11.74 -2.01
CA LEU A 100 5.53 12.18 -3.11
C LEU A 100 6.11 13.57 -2.80
N ASN A 101 7.39 13.78 -3.09
CA ASN A 101 7.99 15.11 -3.05
C ASN A 101 7.84 15.83 -4.40
N SER A 102 8.36 17.06 -4.52
CA SER A 102 8.34 17.83 -5.78
C SER A 102 8.98 17.13 -6.98
N ASP A 103 9.93 16.22 -6.74
CA ASP A 103 10.65 15.47 -7.77
C ASP A 103 10.02 14.10 -8.08
N MET A 104 8.81 13.83 -7.57
CA MET A 104 8.10 12.56 -7.72
C MET A 104 8.84 11.37 -7.09
N VAL A 105 9.67 11.63 -6.08
CA VAL A 105 10.28 10.59 -5.23
C VAL A 105 9.25 10.17 -4.19
N ALA A 106 8.95 8.87 -4.19
CA ALA A 106 8.03 8.25 -3.25
C ALA A 106 8.72 7.89 -1.93
N LYS A 107 7.99 8.14 -0.83
CA LYS A 107 8.34 7.73 0.52
C LYS A 107 7.13 7.13 1.24
N LEU A 108 7.33 6.08 2.03
CA LEU A 108 6.30 5.50 2.87
C LEU A 108 6.10 6.29 4.17
N SER A 109 4.84 6.48 4.56
CA SER A 109 4.39 7.09 5.82
C SER A 109 3.46 6.14 6.59
N ASP A 110 3.08 6.53 7.81
CA ASP A 110 1.99 5.93 8.58
C ASP A 110 2.14 4.41 8.79
N PHE A 111 3.08 4.06 9.66
CA PHE A 111 3.36 2.68 10.05
C PHE A 111 2.30 2.23 11.04
N GLY A 112 1.48 1.24 10.65
CA GLY A 112 0.25 0.84 11.33
C GLY A 112 0.42 0.16 12.70
N ILE A 113 1.16 0.76 13.64
CA ILE A 113 1.40 0.21 14.99
C ILE A 113 0.09 0.02 15.74
N SER A 114 -0.87 0.94 15.57
CA SER A 114 -2.19 0.82 16.17
C SER A 114 -2.91 -0.48 15.74
N ARG A 115 -2.64 -1.00 14.53
CA ARG A 115 -3.25 -2.24 14.02
C ARG A 115 -2.82 -3.49 14.77
N GLU A 116 -1.62 -3.52 15.36
CA GLU A 116 -1.18 -4.66 16.17
C GLU A 116 -2.13 -4.96 17.35
N ARG A 117 -2.69 -3.89 17.92
CA ARG A 117 -3.63 -3.98 19.04
C ARG A 117 -5.06 -4.20 18.57
N PHE A 118 -5.46 -3.57 17.46
CA PHE A 118 -6.80 -3.75 16.88
C PHE A 118 -6.98 -5.14 16.26
N ASP A 119 -5.94 -5.82 15.77
CA ASP A 119 -6.03 -7.20 15.26
C ASP A 119 -6.54 -8.21 16.31
N ARG A 120 -6.51 -7.87 17.60
CA ARG A 120 -7.12 -8.69 18.67
C ARG A 120 -8.63 -8.52 18.80
N THR A 121 -9.21 -7.52 18.16
CA THR A 121 -10.64 -7.18 18.21
C THR A 121 -11.09 -6.85 16.79
N MET A 122 -11.83 -7.75 16.14
CA MET A 122 -12.27 -7.72 14.72
C MET A 122 -13.17 -6.53 14.30
N THR A 123 -12.90 -5.31 14.76
CA THR A 123 -13.69 -4.10 14.54
C THR A 123 -12.99 -3.07 13.63
N ALA A 124 -12.04 -3.50 12.80
CA ALA A 124 -11.40 -2.60 11.83
C ALA A 124 -12.43 -2.08 10.80
N GLY A 125 -12.60 -0.76 10.76
CA GLY A 125 -13.53 -0.06 9.88
C GLY A 125 -13.27 -0.32 8.39
N VAL A 126 -14.37 -0.45 7.66
CA VAL A 126 -14.50 -0.91 6.27
C VAL A 126 -13.59 -0.20 5.25
N GLY A 127 -13.24 1.07 5.47
CA GLY A 127 -12.53 1.89 4.48
C GLY A 127 -11.05 1.55 4.23
N THR A 128 -10.39 0.82 5.13
CA THR A 128 -8.94 0.50 5.00
C THR A 128 -8.69 -0.99 4.70
N SER A 129 -9.74 -1.78 4.55
CA SER A 129 -9.63 -3.23 4.36
C SER A 129 -9.25 -3.62 2.94
N LEU A 130 -9.45 -2.76 1.93
CA LEU A 130 -9.27 -3.14 0.53
C LEU A 130 -7.81 -3.52 0.15
N TRP A 131 -6.82 -3.01 0.88
CA TRP A 131 -5.41 -3.36 0.69
C TRP A 131 -4.93 -4.50 1.57
N MET A 132 -5.75 -4.94 2.52
CA MET A 132 -5.37 -5.90 3.55
C MET A 132 -5.24 -7.30 2.93
N ALA A 133 -4.27 -8.08 3.42
CA ALA A 133 -4.14 -9.48 3.01
C ALA A 133 -5.27 -10.34 3.59
N PRO A 134 -5.72 -11.41 2.91
CA PRO A 134 -6.78 -12.30 3.39
C PRO A 134 -6.57 -12.83 4.82
N GLU A 135 -5.34 -13.27 5.13
CA GLU A 135 -4.99 -13.80 6.45
C GLU A 135 -5.06 -12.72 7.55
N VAL A 136 -4.79 -11.46 7.21
CA VAL A 136 -4.92 -10.33 8.14
C VAL A 136 -6.40 -10.04 8.38
N MET A 137 -7.24 -10.05 7.34
CA MET A 137 -8.69 -9.88 7.47
C MET A 137 -9.34 -10.96 8.34
N LEU A 138 -8.79 -12.18 8.30
CA LEU A 138 -9.24 -13.33 9.09
C LEU A 138 -8.70 -13.31 10.53
N GLY A 139 -7.81 -12.38 10.87
CA GLY A 139 -7.15 -12.34 12.18
C GLY A 139 -6.20 -13.52 12.42
N GLU A 140 -5.69 -14.14 11.34
CA GLU A 140 -4.73 -15.22 11.40
C GLU A 140 -3.32 -14.69 11.69
N ARG A 141 -2.37 -15.58 11.95
CA ARG A 141 -0.96 -15.18 12.05
C ARG A 141 -0.44 -14.81 10.67
N TYR A 142 0.25 -13.69 10.60
CA TYR A 142 0.83 -13.17 9.38
C TYR A 142 2.27 -12.68 9.61
N ASP A 143 3.00 -12.48 8.52
CA ASP A 143 4.37 -11.98 8.49
C ASP A 143 4.50 -10.83 7.46
N ASP A 144 5.72 -10.52 7.02
CA ASP A 144 6.03 -9.52 6.00
C ASP A 144 5.34 -9.76 4.65
N LYS A 145 4.86 -10.98 4.37
CA LYS A 145 4.08 -11.28 3.16
C LYS A 145 2.73 -10.59 3.13
N ALA A 146 2.22 -10.13 4.28
CA ALA A 146 1.01 -9.31 4.32
C ALA A 146 1.24 -7.96 3.61
N ASP A 147 2.37 -7.30 3.84
CA ASP A 147 2.73 -6.06 3.14
C ASP A 147 2.90 -6.30 1.65
N MET A 148 3.39 -7.48 1.24
CA MET A 148 3.55 -7.82 -0.17
C MET A 148 2.21 -7.98 -0.89
N PHE A 149 1.17 -8.45 -0.19
CA PHE A 149 -0.19 -8.41 -0.74
C PHE A 149 -0.65 -6.97 -0.97
N SER A 150 -0.53 -6.12 0.04
CA SER A 150 -0.87 -4.70 -0.04
C SER A 150 -0.09 -3.98 -1.14
N PHE A 151 1.19 -4.33 -1.32
CA PHE A 151 2.03 -3.82 -2.40
C PHE A 151 1.48 -4.21 -3.77
N GLY A 152 1.04 -5.45 -3.96
CA GLY A 152 0.38 -5.89 -5.19
C GLY A 152 -0.91 -5.13 -5.48
N VAL A 153 -1.67 -4.75 -4.45
CA VAL A 153 -2.84 -3.88 -4.60
C VAL A 153 -2.43 -2.47 -5.05
N VAL A 154 -1.37 -1.90 -4.48
CA VAL A 154 -0.82 -0.59 -4.92
C VAL A 154 -0.30 -0.65 -6.36
N LEU A 155 0.30 -1.77 -6.81
CA LEU A 155 0.70 -1.95 -8.21
C LEU A 155 -0.51 -1.92 -9.16
N SER A 156 -1.63 -2.51 -8.75
CA SER A 156 -2.89 -2.43 -9.50
C SER A 156 -3.39 -0.98 -9.58
N GLU A 157 -3.37 -0.22 -8.47
CA GLU A 157 -3.74 1.19 -8.49
C GLU A 157 -2.84 2.05 -9.40
N LEU A 158 -1.52 1.79 -9.42
CA LEU A 158 -0.61 2.47 -10.34
C LEU A 158 -0.94 2.18 -11.82
N ASP A 159 -1.43 0.98 -12.11
CA ASP A 159 -1.82 0.55 -13.45
C ASP A 159 -3.14 1.20 -13.91
N VAL A 160 -4.21 1.00 -13.14
CA VAL A 160 -5.59 1.36 -13.54
C VAL A 160 -6.12 2.65 -12.92
N HIS A 161 -5.35 3.27 -12.03
CA HIS A 161 -5.60 4.54 -11.33
C HIS A 161 -6.82 4.59 -10.43
N THR A 162 -7.78 3.69 -10.55
CA THR A 162 -8.98 3.65 -9.71
C THR A 162 -8.71 3.03 -8.33
N PHE A 163 -9.69 3.12 -7.43
CA PHE A 163 -9.62 2.41 -6.14
C PHE A 163 -9.60 0.89 -6.35
N PRO A 164 -8.98 0.11 -5.44
CA PRO A 164 -8.98 -1.34 -5.55
C PRO A 164 -10.40 -1.90 -5.69
N TYR A 165 -10.56 -2.85 -6.63
CA TYR A 165 -11.82 -3.54 -6.93
C TYR A 165 -12.97 -2.64 -7.43
N ALA A 166 -12.68 -1.44 -7.92
CA ALA A 166 -13.71 -0.55 -8.48
C ALA A 166 -14.47 -1.18 -9.66
N HIS A 167 -13.82 -2.01 -10.49
CA HIS A 167 -14.48 -2.77 -11.56
C HIS A 167 -15.60 -3.68 -11.03
N VAL A 168 -15.35 -4.39 -9.92
CA VAL A 168 -16.34 -5.32 -9.34
C VAL A 168 -17.58 -4.58 -8.87
N LYS A 169 -17.40 -3.42 -8.25
CA LYS A 169 -18.53 -2.60 -7.77
C LYS A 169 -19.41 -2.08 -8.90
N LYS A 170 -18.81 -1.79 -10.07
CA LYS A 170 -19.52 -1.34 -11.28
C LYS A 170 -20.20 -2.48 -12.03
N GLU A 171 -19.57 -3.65 -12.11
CA GLU A 171 -20.09 -4.79 -12.87
C GLU A 171 -21.16 -5.59 -12.12
N MET A 172 -21.08 -5.62 -10.77
CA MET A 172 -21.98 -6.41 -9.93
C MET A 172 -22.98 -5.52 -9.20
N LEU A 173 -23.68 -4.67 -9.96
CA LEU A 173 -24.88 -4.02 -9.47
C LEU A 173 -25.96 -5.09 -9.23
N ASP A 174 -26.61 -5.05 -8.08
CA ASP A 174 -27.75 -5.94 -7.81
C ASP A 174 -28.91 -5.63 -8.78
N SER A 175 -29.97 -6.45 -8.74
CA SER A 175 -31.18 -6.25 -9.56
C SER A 175 -31.85 -4.87 -9.37
N ASN A 176 -31.47 -4.13 -8.32
CA ASN A 176 -31.97 -2.81 -7.99
C ASN A 176 -30.95 -1.69 -8.29
N GLY A 177 -29.85 -2.00 -8.97
CA GLY A 177 -28.81 -1.03 -9.32
C GLY A 177 -27.92 -0.60 -8.14
N ARG A 178 -27.89 -1.36 -7.04
CA ARG A 178 -27.06 -1.05 -5.87
C ARG A 178 -25.70 -1.72 -5.98
N GLU A 179 -24.66 -0.98 -5.59
CA GLU A 179 -23.31 -1.54 -5.48
C GLU A 179 -23.25 -2.62 -4.40
N MET A 180 -22.36 -3.59 -4.62
CA MET A 180 -22.07 -4.64 -3.64
C MET A 180 -21.55 -4.02 -2.33
N ALA A 181 -22.10 -4.46 -1.20
CA ALA A 181 -21.60 -4.07 0.12
C ALA A 181 -20.14 -4.49 0.30
N ASP A 182 -19.33 -3.62 0.90
CA ASP A 182 -17.90 -3.87 1.10
C ASP A 182 -17.61 -5.17 1.85
N SER A 183 -18.43 -5.54 2.83
CA SER A 183 -18.28 -6.82 3.55
C SER A 183 -18.37 -8.05 2.65
N MET A 184 -19.25 -8.01 1.64
CA MET A 184 -19.39 -9.08 0.65
C MET A 184 -18.22 -9.10 -0.32
N LEU A 185 -17.75 -7.93 -0.73
CA LEU A 185 -16.55 -7.79 -1.58
C LEU A 185 -15.34 -8.39 -0.87
N LEU A 186 -15.10 -8.00 0.39
CA LEU A 186 -14.00 -8.53 1.20
C LEU A 186 -14.10 -10.04 1.40
N ALA A 187 -15.30 -10.57 1.66
CA ALA A 187 -15.51 -12.02 1.74
C ALA A 187 -15.12 -12.74 0.44
N LYS A 188 -15.43 -12.15 -0.72
CA LYS A 188 -15.03 -12.69 -2.04
C LYS A 188 -13.53 -12.57 -2.32
N VAL A 189 -12.87 -11.53 -1.80
CA VAL A 189 -11.41 -11.38 -1.87
C VAL A 189 -10.74 -12.47 -1.03
N ILE A 190 -11.23 -12.71 0.19
CA ILE A 190 -10.69 -13.73 1.10
C ILE A 190 -10.69 -15.11 0.46
N VAL A 191 -11.78 -15.49 -0.21
CA VAL A 191 -11.88 -16.81 -0.89
C VAL A 191 -11.22 -16.82 -2.28
N GLY A 192 -10.63 -15.70 -2.73
CA GLY A 192 -9.94 -15.58 -4.01
C GLY A 192 -10.84 -15.55 -5.24
N VAL A 193 -12.15 -15.34 -5.07
CA VAL A 193 -13.11 -15.17 -6.17
C VAL A 193 -12.93 -13.82 -6.84
N VAL A 194 -12.69 -12.78 -6.05
CA VAL A 194 -12.37 -11.43 -6.54
C VAL A 194 -10.87 -11.19 -6.40
N LYS A 195 -10.28 -10.62 -7.44
CA LYS A 195 -8.87 -10.22 -7.49
C LYS A 195 -8.77 -8.77 -7.97
N VAL A 196 -7.64 -8.13 -7.67
CA VAL A 196 -7.34 -6.82 -8.27
C VAL A 196 -7.12 -6.96 -9.77
N GLU A 197 -7.41 -5.90 -10.50
CA GLU A 197 -7.27 -5.84 -11.96
C GLU A 197 -5.90 -5.29 -12.37
N PHE A 198 -5.43 -5.72 -13.54
CA PHE A 198 -4.29 -5.11 -14.22
C PHE A 198 -4.73 -4.90 -15.67
N SER A 199 -4.44 -3.72 -16.23
CA SER A 199 -4.87 -3.36 -17.58
C SER A 199 -4.10 -4.16 -18.63
N ASP A 200 -4.71 -4.33 -19.81
CA ASP A 200 -4.03 -4.93 -20.97
C ASP A 200 -2.89 -4.05 -21.51
N ALA A 201 -2.83 -2.77 -21.11
CA ALA A 201 -1.75 -1.86 -21.47
C ALA A 201 -0.49 -2.05 -20.61
N SER A 202 -0.62 -2.72 -19.45
CA SER A 202 0.50 -2.99 -18.58
C SER A 202 1.43 -4.07 -19.14
N SER A 203 2.74 -3.90 -18.94
CA SER A 203 3.70 -4.91 -19.35
C SER A 203 3.43 -6.25 -18.65
N GLN A 204 3.57 -7.35 -19.37
CA GLN A 204 3.35 -8.68 -18.82
C GLN A 204 4.15 -8.92 -17.53
N SER A 205 5.40 -8.48 -17.49
CA SER A 205 6.28 -8.62 -16.32
C SER A 205 5.75 -7.92 -15.06
N ILE A 206 5.17 -6.72 -15.20
CA ILE A 206 4.61 -5.99 -14.05
C ILE A 206 3.31 -6.65 -13.59
N SER A 207 2.42 -6.99 -14.52
CA SER A 207 1.17 -7.67 -14.20
C SER A 207 1.39 -9.05 -13.57
N GLU A 208 2.43 -9.79 -13.99
CA GLU A 208 2.84 -11.04 -13.36
C GLU A 208 3.38 -10.83 -11.94
N LEU A 209 4.22 -9.81 -11.73
CA LEU A 209 4.70 -9.45 -10.39
C LEU A 209 3.52 -9.09 -9.48
N GLY A 210 2.64 -8.20 -9.93
CA GLY A 210 1.47 -7.76 -9.18
C GLY A 210 0.55 -8.92 -8.81
N ARG A 211 0.25 -9.83 -9.76
CA ARG A 211 -0.55 -11.05 -9.51
C ARG A 211 0.14 -12.01 -8.53
N ALA A 212 1.46 -12.15 -8.58
CA ALA A 212 2.20 -12.95 -7.62
C ALA A 212 2.13 -12.36 -6.20
N CYS A 213 2.23 -11.03 -6.08
CA CYS A 213 2.08 -10.31 -4.83
C CYS A 213 0.70 -10.52 -4.19
N VAL A 214 -0.39 -10.51 -4.97
CA VAL A 214 -1.76 -10.72 -4.44
C VAL A 214 -2.21 -12.19 -4.39
N SER A 215 -1.28 -13.14 -4.35
CA SER A 215 -1.62 -14.56 -4.13
C SER A 215 -2.36 -14.76 -2.81
N ILE A 216 -3.43 -15.55 -2.81
CA ILE A 216 -4.15 -15.92 -1.58
C ILE A 216 -3.25 -16.70 -0.63
N ASP A 217 -2.42 -17.59 -1.17
CA ASP A 217 -1.39 -18.31 -0.41
C ASP A 217 -0.18 -17.38 -0.18
N PRO A 218 0.11 -16.97 1.08
CA PRO A 218 1.21 -16.04 1.39
C PRO A 218 2.58 -16.59 0.99
N THR A 219 2.76 -17.91 1.00
CA THR A 219 4.05 -18.55 0.68
C THR A 219 4.43 -18.42 -0.79
N LYS A 220 3.45 -18.14 -1.66
CA LYS A 220 3.67 -17.92 -3.10
C LYS A 220 3.97 -16.47 -3.44
N ARG A 221 3.80 -15.54 -2.49
CA ARG A 221 4.13 -14.13 -2.70
C ARG A 221 5.65 -13.96 -2.69
N PRO A 222 6.23 -13.12 -3.57
CA PRO A 222 7.65 -12.80 -3.48
C PRO A 222 7.95 -12.07 -2.16
N SER A 223 9.17 -12.15 -1.67
CA SER A 223 9.70 -11.20 -0.68
C SER A 223 9.86 -9.80 -1.30
N ALA A 224 9.97 -8.77 -0.46
CA ALA A 224 10.25 -7.41 -0.93
C ALA A 224 11.56 -7.35 -1.76
N ALA A 225 12.60 -8.08 -1.33
CA ALA A 225 13.87 -8.13 -2.08
C ALA A 225 13.72 -8.77 -3.47
N GLU A 226 12.95 -9.86 -3.60
CA GLU A 226 12.69 -10.50 -4.90
C GLU A 226 11.83 -9.60 -5.81
N ALA A 227 10.83 -8.92 -5.25
CA ALA A 227 10.02 -7.95 -5.98
C ALA A 227 10.85 -6.74 -6.45
N LEU A 228 11.73 -6.23 -5.58
CA LEU A 228 12.65 -5.13 -5.88
C LEU A 228 13.56 -5.49 -7.06
N TYR A 229 14.18 -6.67 -7.02
CA TYR A 229 15.02 -7.16 -8.11
C TYR A 229 14.25 -7.25 -9.44
N LYS A 230 13.02 -7.79 -9.43
CA LYS A 230 12.16 -7.85 -10.62
C LYS A 230 11.84 -6.45 -11.16
N LEU A 231 11.52 -5.50 -10.31
CA LEU A 231 11.24 -4.11 -10.71
C LEU A 231 12.46 -3.42 -11.30
N GLN A 232 13.66 -3.64 -10.73
CA GLN A 232 14.92 -3.10 -11.29
C GLN A 232 15.17 -3.62 -12.70
N LEU A 233 14.95 -4.92 -12.93
CA LEU A 233 15.04 -5.49 -14.28
C LEU A 233 14.06 -4.80 -15.20
N ILE A 234 12.78 -4.74 -14.84
CA ILE A 234 11.73 -4.10 -15.67
C ILE A 234 12.10 -2.66 -16.03
N LEU A 235 12.55 -1.86 -15.06
CA LEU A 235 12.93 -0.47 -15.27
C LEU A 235 14.13 -0.32 -16.21
N SER A 236 15.06 -1.27 -16.22
CA SER A 236 16.23 -1.27 -17.10
C SER A 236 15.88 -1.45 -18.58
N TRP A 237 14.74 -2.07 -18.88
CA TRP A 237 14.24 -2.28 -20.25
C TRP A 237 13.30 -1.16 -20.72
N MET A 238 12.87 -0.27 -19.82
CA MET A 238 12.11 0.92 -20.19
C MET A 238 13.09 1.95 -20.75
N LEU A 239 12.98 2.25 -22.05
CA LEU A 239 13.78 3.29 -22.69
C LEU A 239 13.55 4.66 -22.00
N PRO A 240 14.55 5.57 -22.00
CA PRO A 240 14.42 6.91 -21.44
C PRO A 240 13.35 7.74 -22.14
#